data_AF-A0A1E5RR96-F1
#
_entry.id   AF-A0A1E5RR96-F1
#
_cell.length_a   1.000
_cell.length_b   1.000
_cell.length_c   1.000
_cell.angle_alpha   90.00
_cell.angle_beta   90.00
_cell.angle_gamma   90.00
#
_symmetry.space_group_name_H-M   'P 1'
#
loop_
_entity.id
_entity.type
_entity.pdbx_description
1 polymer ?
#
loop_
_entity_poly.entity_id
_entity_poly.type
_entity_poly.pdbx_seq_one_letter_code
_entity_poly.pdbx_strand_id
1 'polypeptide(L)'
;MGKSYKNDKTVTTTLVNNLLNNVLPGISNNTDIQGVEYDDPNDLLAQKRSSKFKKLNKKKHTVQLINDSLKKRAFIDDIKQDSILKKQKQRLRKSIKQSTKDKKQLIQNATLQNLKEHFKKGNLTADEQKQLNKMIKKEVMKLKQWDIDYEVKEDLKELQHDILLVTDSKYAESLKRQQLKKNKNKKKTSSIKTDSLVSQYKGLTPGLAPVDMEDSDSEEFDDENGMDLPIDDYQE
;
A
#
# COMPACT_ATOMS: atom_id res chain seq x y z
N MET A 1 26.43 56.41 6.96
CA MET A 1 24.96 56.61 7.04
C MET A 1 24.27 55.37 6.48
N GLY A 2 23.52 54.59 7.28
CA GLY A 2 22.94 53.32 6.79
C GLY A 2 21.91 52.64 7.71
N LYS A 3 21.19 53.41 8.53
CA LYS A 3 20.30 52.88 9.59
C LYS A 3 18.81 53.23 9.46
N SER A 4 18.31 53.61 8.27
CA SER A 4 16.88 54.00 8.11
C SER A 4 15.98 52.88 7.54
N TYR A 5 16.49 52.07 6.60
CA TYR A 5 15.66 51.15 5.80
C TYR A 5 15.06 49.94 6.54
N LYS A 6 15.52 49.61 7.75
CA LYS A 6 14.97 48.48 8.53
C LYS A 6 13.65 48.84 9.22
N ASN A 7 13.50 50.09 9.65
CA ASN A 7 12.29 50.57 10.32
C ASN A 7 11.15 50.74 9.32
N ASP A 8 11.44 51.18 8.09
CA ASP A 8 10.40 51.33 7.06
C ASP A 8 9.83 49.97 6.63
N LYS A 9 10.66 48.92 6.60
CA LYS A 9 10.21 47.55 6.31
C LYS A 9 9.34 46.97 7.42
N THR A 10 9.64 47.26 8.69
CA THR A 10 8.82 46.77 9.81
C THR A 10 7.51 47.54 9.91
N VAL A 11 7.52 48.85 9.69
CA VAL A 11 6.30 49.68 9.65
C VAL A 11 5.41 49.31 8.47
N THR A 12 5.98 49.06 7.29
CA THR A 12 5.20 48.61 6.12
C THR A 12 4.65 47.20 6.30
N THR A 13 5.40 46.28 6.90
CA THR A 13 4.89 44.93 7.19
C THR A 13 3.81 44.92 8.26
N THR A 14 3.91 45.74 9.31
CA THR A 14 2.82 45.88 10.30
C THR A 14 1.59 46.53 9.69
N LEU A 15 1.76 47.56 8.86
CA LEU A 15 0.67 48.20 8.14
C LEU A 15 -0.01 47.20 7.17
N VAL A 16 0.75 46.47 6.36
CA VAL A 16 0.24 45.41 5.48
C VAL A 16 -0.46 44.31 6.27
N ASN A 17 0.08 43.87 7.41
CA ASN A 17 -0.57 42.86 8.25
C ASN A 17 -1.91 43.37 8.83
N ASN A 18 -1.97 44.63 9.24
CA ASN A 18 -3.21 45.27 9.70
C ASN A 18 -4.23 45.44 8.55
N LEU A 19 -3.77 45.75 7.34
CA LEU A 19 -4.57 45.84 6.11
C LEU A 19 -5.00 44.47 5.56
N LEU A 20 -4.25 43.40 5.80
CA LEU A 20 -4.64 42.03 5.44
C LEU A 20 -5.75 41.52 6.36
N ASN A 21 -5.75 41.95 7.62
CA ASN A 21 -6.83 41.69 8.58
C ASN A 21 -8.09 42.52 8.27
N ASN A 22 -7.89 43.76 7.82
CA ASN A 22 -8.94 44.67 7.35
C ASN A 22 -8.90 44.73 5.82
N VAL A 23 -9.36 43.67 5.13
CA VAL A 23 -9.30 43.53 3.66
C VAL A 23 -9.88 44.76 2.96
N LEU A 24 -9.02 45.75 2.67
CA LEU A 24 -9.42 46.97 2.01
C LEU A 24 -9.35 46.78 0.49
N PRO A 25 -10.36 47.24 -0.26
CA PRO A 25 -10.36 47.18 -1.72
C PRO A 25 -9.46 48.29 -2.27
N GLY A 26 -8.27 47.91 -2.75
CA GLY A 26 -7.33 48.86 -3.37
C GLY A 26 -5.88 48.37 -3.51
N ILE A 27 -5.52 47.24 -2.91
CA ILE A 27 -4.18 46.62 -3.08
C ILE A 27 -4.34 45.33 -3.90
N SER A 28 -4.88 45.46 -5.12
CA SER A 28 -4.68 44.43 -6.14
C SER A 28 -3.47 44.83 -6.96
N ASN A 29 -2.40 44.03 -6.89
CA ASN A 29 -1.33 44.09 -7.88
C ASN A 29 -1.97 43.99 -9.28
N ASN A 30 -1.70 44.99 -10.13
CA ASN A 30 -2.22 45.13 -11.49
C ASN A 30 -1.67 44.07 -12.46
N THR A 31 -1.99 42.78 -12.27
CA THR A 31 -1.57 41.74 -13.22
C THR A 31 -2.71 40.98 -13.90
N ASP A 32 -3.97 41.17 -13.51
CA ASP A 32 -5.08 40.33 -14.01
C ASP A 32 -6.15 41.11 -14.79
N ILE A 33 -5.76 42.18 -15.51
CA ILE A 33 -6.64 42.86 -16.49
C ILE A 33 -6.06 42.68 -17.91
N GLN A 34 -5.85 41.43 -18.29
CA GLN A 34 -5.80 40.99 -19.68
C GLN A 34 -6.38 39.59 -19.74
N GLY A 35 -7.68 39.47 -20.00
CA GLY A 35 -8.30 38.16 -20.18
C GLY A 35 -9.77 38.08 -19.85
N VAL A 36 -10.61 38.92 -20.47
CA VAL A 36 -11.98 38.55 -20.87
C VAL A 36 -12.33 39.39 -22.11
N GLU A 37 -11.74 39.03 -23.25
CA GLU A 37 -12.39 39.28 -24.55
C GLU A 37 -13.30 38.08 -24.86
N TYR A 38 -14.36 38.35 -25.63
CA TYR A 38 -15.50 37.50 -26.01
C TYR A 38 -16.76 37.68 -25.16
N ASP A 39 -17.39 38.84 -25.32
CA ASP A 39 -18.84 38.98 -25.17
C ASP A 39 -19.52 38.33 -26.38
N ASP A 40 -20.24 37.23 -26.15
CA ASP A 40 -21.07 36.54 -27.15
C ASP A 40 -22.30 37.41 -27.50
N PRO A 41 -22.51 37.80 -28.77
CA PRO A 41 -23.59 38.72 -29.15
C PRO A 41 -25.01 38.14 -28.99
N ASN A 42 -25.16 36.85 -28.67
CA ASN A 42 -26.45 36.16 -28.57
C ASN A 42 -26.93 35.85 -27.14
N ASP A 43 -26.29 36.38 -26.09
CA ASP A 43 -26.79 36.20 -24.72
C ASP A 43 -28.08 37.03 -24.46
N LEU A 44 -29.23 36.40 -24.68
CA LEU A 44 -30.57 36.94 -24.41
C LEU A 44 -30.76 37.35 -22.93
N LEU A 45 -29.93 36.84 -22.00
CA LEU A 45 -29.93 37.24 -20.59
C LEU A 45 -29.27 38.62 -20.38
N ALA A 46 -28.26 38.96 -21.18
CA ALA A 46 -27.62 40.27 -21.18
C ALA A 46 -28.55 41.35 -21.76
N GLN A 47 -29.31 41.02 -22.82
CA GLN A 47 -30.28 41.96 -23.42
C GLN A 47 -31.47 42.27 -22.50
N LYS A 48 -31.99 41.28 -21.76
CA LYS A 48 -33.09 41.50 -20.78
C LYS A 48 -32.67 42.29 -19.54
N ARG A 49 -31.38 42.33 -19.20
CA ARG A 49 -30.86 43.22 -18.15
C ARG A 49 -30.85 44.69 -18.61
N SER A 50 -30.58 44.96 -19.89
CA SER A 50 -30.48 46.33 -20.41
C SER A 50 -31.80 47.12 -20.43
N SER A 51 -32.96 46.45 -20.59
CA SER A 51 -34.26 47.14 -20.71
C SER A 51 -34.87 47.57 -19.37
N LYS A 52 -34.48 46.94 -18.26
CA LYS A 52 -34.91 47.36 -16.90
C LYS A 52 -34.14 48.56 -16.34
N PHE A 53 -32.98 48.91 -16.92
CA PHE A 53 -32.21 50.08 -16.49
C PHE A 53 -32.57 51.38 -17.23
N LYS A 54 -33.42 51.33 -18.28
CA LYS A 54 -33.79 52.52 -19.07
C LYS A 54 -34.79 53.49 -18.39
N LYS A 55 -35.25 53.23 -17.16
CA LYS A 55 -36.23 54.08 -16.43
C LYS A 55 -35.67 54.82 -15.21
N LEU A 56 -34.39 55.21 -15.20
CA LEU A 56 -33.76 55.93 -14.08
C LEU A 56 -33.04 57.23 -14.49
N ASN A 57 -33.54 57.96 -15.48
CA ASN A 57 -33.07 59.32 -15.75
C ASN A 57 -34.03 60.37 -15.17
N LYS A 58 -34.22 60.34 -13.85
CA LYS A 58 -34.46 61.58 -13.11
C LYS A 58 -33.07 62.05 -12.68
N LYS A 59 -32.71 63.31 -12.98
CA LYS A 59 -31.41 63.92 -12.65
C LYS A 59 -31.22 63.87 -11.12
N LYS A 60 -30.68 62.75 -10.61
CA LYS A 60 -30.27 62.63 -9.22
C LYS A 60 -29.12 63.61 -9.00
N HIS A 61 -29.16 64.32 -7.88
CA HIS A 61 -28.07 65.19 -7.48
C HIS A 61 -26.76 64.38 -7.40
N THR A 62 -25.62 64.98 -7.76
CA THR A 62 -24.30 64.30 -7.78
C THR A 62 -24.01 63.55 -6.47
N VAL A 63 -24.39 64.16 -5.33
CA VAL A 63 -24.27 63.56 -3.99
C VAL A 63 -25.10 62.28 -3.82
N GLN A 64 -26.29 62.19 -4.42
CA GLN A 64 -27.11 60.98 -4.38
C GLN A 64 -26.49 59.84 -5.22
N LEU A 65 -25.88 60.17 -6.37
CA LEU A 65 -25.15 59.19 -7.18
C LEU A 65 -23.90 58.68 -6.46
N ILE A 66 -23.18 59.56 -5.76
CA ILE A 66 -22.02 59.20 -4.93
C ILE A 66 -22.45 58.29 -3.77
N ASN A 67 -23.56 58.59 -3.09
CA ASN A 67 -24.07 57.75 -2.01
C ASN A 67 -24.51 56.36 -2.52
N ASP A 68 -25.23 56.31 -3.65
CA ASP A 68 -25.65 55.06 -4.27
C ASP A 68 -24.43 54.22 -4.74
N SER A 69 -23.36 54.84 -5.24
CA SER A 69 -22.15 54.14 -5.64
C SER A 69 -21.33 53.63 -4.45
N LEU A 70 -21.21 54.42 -3.38
CA LEU A 70 -20.57 54.01 -2.12
C LEU A 70 -21.29 52.83 -1.47
N LYS A 71 -22.63 52.84 -1.44
CA LYS A 71 -23.43 51.71 -0.94
C LYS A 71 -23.20 50.45 -1.76
N LYS A 72 -23.29 50.55 -3.10
CA LYS A 72 -23.03 49.40 -4.00
C LYS A 72 -21.61 48.87 -3.83
N ARG A 73 -20.63 49.74 -3.66
CA ARG A 73 -19.24 49.37 -3.40
C ARG A 73 -19.10 48.61 -2.08
N ALA A 74 -19.67 49.11 -0.98
CA ALA A 74 -19.68 48.42 0.31
C ALA A 74 -20.27 47.00 0.21
N PHE A 75 -21.41 46.83 -0.47
CA PHE A 75 -21.98 45.50 -0.70
C PHE A 75 -21.08 44.56 -1.53
N ILE A 76 -20.42 45.09 -2.57
CA ILE A 76 -19.49 44.30 -3.40
C ILE A 76 -18.24 43.92 -2.58
N ASP A 77 -17.78 44.83 -1.73
CA ASP A 77 -16.60 44.64 -0.89
C ASP A 77 -16.84 43.55 0.15
N ASP A 78 -17.99 43.55 0.83
CA ASP A 78 -18.39 42.50 1.79
C ASP A 78 -18.41 41.11 1.13
N ILE A 79 -19.04 40.99 -0.05
CA ILE A 79 -19.14 39.71 -0.77
C ILE A 79 -17.77 39.21 -1.24
N LYS A 80 -16.91 40.13 -1.73
CA LYS A 80 -15.60 39.75 -2.26
C LYS A 80 -14.58 39.47 -1.16
N GLN A 81 -14.64 40.17 -0.03
CA GLN A 81 -13.75 39.98 1.12
C GLN A 81 -13.73 38.53 1.59
N ASP A 82 -14.89 37.91 1.77
CA ASP A 82 -14.99 36.51 2.19
C ASP A 82 -14.35 35.54 1.19
N SER A 83 -14.57 35.77 -0.10
CA SER A 83 -13.98 34.93 -1.16
C SER A 83 -12.46 35.06 -1.22
N ILE A 84 -11.94 36.28 -1.00
CA ILE A 84 -10.51 36.58 -0.97
C ILE A 84 -9.87 35.91 0.26
N LEU A 85 -10.47 36.06 1.43
CA LEU A 85 -10.01 35.42 2.68
C LEU A 85 -10.02 33.90 2.56
N LYS A 86 -11.07 33.30 1.98
CA LYS A 86 -11.13 31.86 1.70
C LYS A 86 -9.99 31.40 0.79
N LYS A 87 -9.75 32.11 -0.32
CA LYS A 87 -8.64 31.82 -1.26
C LYS A 87 -7.27 31.95 -0.58
N GLN A 88 -7.05 33.00 0.21
CA GLN A 88 -5.80 33.20 0.96
C GLN A 88 -5.57 32.08 1.98
N LYS A 89 -6.58 31.73 2.79
CA LYS A 89 -6.52 30.61 3.74
C LYS A 89 -6.22 29.29 3.02
N GLN A 90 -6.82 29.06 1.86
CA GLN A 90 -6.56 27.86 1.05
C GLN A 90 -5.10 27.83 0.53
N ARG A 91 -4.58 28.95 0.01
CA ARG A 91 -3.18 29.08 -0.43
C ARG A 91 -2.21 28.82 0.73
N LEU A 92 -2.48 29.40 1.90
CA LEU A 92 -1.69 29.18 3.11
C LEU A 92 -1.69 27.69 3.53
N ARG A 93 -2.87 27.06 3.58
CA ARG A 93 -2.99 25.62 3.89
C ARG A 93 -2.22 24.75 2.90
N LYS A 94 -2.28 25.06 1.59
CA LYS A 94 -1.51 24.35 0.56
C LYS A 94 0.00 24.51 0.78
N SER A 95 0.46 25.74 1.05
CA SER A 95 1.87 26.03 1.34
C SER A 95 2.37 25.28 2.58
N ILE A 96 1.62 25.31 3.69
CA ILE A 96 1.95 24.57 4.92
C ILE A 96 1.99 23.06 4.63
N LYS A 97 1.01 22.53 3.88
CA LYS A 97 0.98 21.11 3.52
C LYS A 97 2.18 20.71 2.65
N GLN A 98 2.62 21.58 1.76
CA GLN A 98 3.82 21.32 0.95
C GLN A 98 5.07 21.34 1.82
N SER A 99 5.27 22.40 2.61
CA SER A 99 6.42 22.51 3.52
C SER A 99 6.53 21.34 4.50
N THR A 100 5.41 20.85 5.03
CA THR A 100 5.40 19.67 5.93
C THR A 100 5.78 18.38 5.20
N LYS A 101 5.37 18.20 3.94
CA LYS A 101 5.81 17.07 3.11
C LYS A 101 7.31 17.16 2.82
N ASP A 102 7.81 18.32 2.43
CA ASP A 102 9.21 18.53 2.10
C ASP A 102 10.11 18.26 3.33
N LYS A 103 9.72 18.77 4.50
CA LYS A 103 10.39 18.47 5.78
C LYS A 103 10.40 16.97 6.09
N LYS A 104 9.27 16.29 5.89
CA LYS A 104 9.16 14.84 6.10
C LYS A 104 10.08 14.06 5.16
N GLN A 105 10.15 14.45 3.89
CA GLN A 105 11.06 13.84 2.91
C GLN A 105 12.53 14.08 3.27
N LEU A 106 12.88 15.30 3.70
CA LEU A 106 14.23 15.62 4.14
C LEU A 106 14.65 14.74 5.33
N ILE A 107 13.79 14.62 6.35
CA ILE A 107 14.05 13.76 7.51
C ILE A 107 14.20 12.30 7.06
N GLN A 108 13.32 11.80 6.18
CA GLN A 108 13.41 10.43 5.67
C GLN A 108 14.75 10.19 4.94
N ASN A 109 15.16 11.11 4.08
CA ASN A 109 16.43 11.00 3.36
C ASN A 109 17.63 11.01 4.30
N ALA A 110 17.64 11.89 5.30
CA ALA A 110 18.68 11.94 6.32
C ALA A 110 18.73 10.64 7.14
N THR A 111 17.57 10.13 7.59
CA THR A 111 17.50 8.86 8.33
C THR A 111 18.02 7.69 7.49
N LEU A 112 17.72 7.67 6.19
CA LEU A 112 18.17 6.62 5.28
C LEU A 112 19.68 6.72 5.03
N GLN A 113 20.23 7.94 4.92
CA GLN A 113 21.67 8.14 4.80
C GLN A 113 22.40 7.64 6.04
N ASN A 114 21.95 8.03 7.24
CA ASN A 114 22.51 7.55 8.50
C ASN A 114 22.44 6.02 8.58
N LEU A 115 21.29 5.42 8.29
CA LEU A 115 21.11 3.97 8.29
C LEU A 115 22.12 3.27 7.37
N LYS A 116 22.35 3.81 6.17
CA LYS A 116 23.33 3.26 5.21
C LYS A 116 24.76 3.37 5.76
N GLU A 117 25.11 4.47 6.40
CA GLU A 117 26.44 4.66 6.99
C GLU A 117 26.66 3.73 8.18
N HIS A 118 25.68 3.62 9.08
CA HIS A 118 25.71 2.72 10.25
C HIS A 118 25.77 1.25 9.82
N PHE A 119 25.00 0.87 8.80
CA PHE A 119 25.05 -0.47 8.22
C PHE A 119 26.43 -0.80 7.63
N LYS A 120 27.02 0.14 6.86
CA LYS A 120 28.38 -0.03 6.30
C LYS A 120 29.45 -0.18 7.38
N LYS A 121 29.32 0.57 8.47
CA LYS A 121 30.26 0.53 9.61
C LYS A 121 30.01 -0.65 10.57
N GLY A 122 28.91 -1.38 10.40
CA GLY A 122 28.50 -2.47 11.30
C GLY A 122 28.02 -2.00 12.68
N ASN A 123 27.79 -0.70 12.89
CA ASN A 123 27.35 -0.12 14.15
C ASN A 123 25.88 0.31 14.06
N LEU A 124 24.99 -0.67 13.90
CA LEU A 124 23.55 -0.44 13.77
C LEU A 124 22.88 -0.53 15.15
N THR A 125 22.13 0.49 15.52
CA THR A 125 21.38 0.51 16.79
C THR A 125 20.19 -0.45 16.73
N ALA A 126 19.72 -0.96 17.87
CA ALA A 126 18.55 -1.86 17.92
C ALA A 126 17.29 -1.25 17.26
N ASP A 127 17.06 0.05 17.47
CA ASP A 127 15.94 0.77 16.85
C ASP A 127 16.08 0.89 15.32
N GLU A 128 17.29 1.16 14.85
CA GLU A 128 17.63 1.22 13.43
C GLU A 128 17.49 -0.14 12.76
N GLN A 129 17.89 -1.22 13.44
CA GLN A 129 17.70 -2.59 12.97
C GLN A 129 16.22 -2.94 12.87
N LYS A 130 15.40 -2.56 13.86
CA LYS A 130 13.94 -2.72 13.81
C LYS A 130 13.33 -1.95 12.64
N GLN A 131 13.78 -0.72 12.40
CA GLN A 131 13.35 0.10 11.29
C GLN A 131 13.73 -0.53 9.94
N LEU A 132 14.98 -0.99 9.79
CA LEU A 132 15.48 -1.68 8.60
C LEU A 132 14.67 -2.95 8.33
N ASN A 133 14.46 -3.79 9.34
CA ASN A 133 13.64 -4.99 9.22
C ASN A 133 12.21 -4.68 8.79
N LYS A 134 11.61 -3.60 9.30
CA LYS A 134 10.28 -3.15 8.87
C LYS A 134 10.28 -2.70 7.41
N MET A 135 11.33 -2.02 6.94
CA MET A 135 11.47 -1.63 5.55
C MET A 135 11.64 -2.86 4.64
N ILE A 136 12.53 -3.79 5.01
CA ILE A 136 12.74 -5.04 4.27
C ILE A 136 11.43 -5.83 4.16
N LYS A 137 10.69 -6.00 5.26
CA LYS A 137 9.40 -6.70 5.24
C LYS A 137 8.41 -6.06 4.26
N LYS A 138 8.32 -4.72 4.23
CA LYS A 138 7.44 -4.02 3.30
C LYS A 138 7.84 -4.22 1.84
N GLU A 139 9.13 -4.07 1.53
CA GLU A 139 9.61 -4.24 0.16
C GLU A 139 9.50 -5.70 -0.29
N VAL A 140 9.81 -6.67 0.58
CA VAL A 140 9.62 -8.10 0.29
C VAL A 140 8.14 -8.40 -0.01
N MET A 141 7.21 -7.85 0.77
CA MET A 141 5.77 -8.02 0.49
C MET A 141 5.39 -7.40 -0.86
N LYS A 142 5.91 -6.21 -1.18
CA LYS A 142 5.66 -5.55 -2.47
C LYS A 142 6.24 -6.34 -3.65
N LEU A 143 7.41 -6.93 -3.50
CA LEU A 143 8.03 -7.79 -4.51
C LEU A 143 7.25 -9.10 -4.68
N LYS A 144 6.80 -9.71 -3.58
CA LYS A 144 5.96 -10.91 -3.61
C LYS A 144 4.61 -10.67 -4.26
N GLN A 145 4.04 -9.48 -4.15
CA GLN A 145 2.81 -9.10 -4.86
C GLN A 145 2.97 -9.06 -6.38
N TRP A 146 4.20 -9.00 -6.89
CA TRP A 146 4.49 -9.10 -8.33
C TRP A 146 4.89 -10.51 -8.75
N ASP A 147 5.12 -11.42 -7.79
CA ASP A 147 5.34 -12.83 -8.09
C ASP A 147 4.00 -13.46 -8.50
N ILE A 148 4.08 -14.51 -9.30
CA ILE A 148 2.90 -15.23 -9.79
C ILE A 148 2.22 -15.90 -8.59
N ASP A 149 0.88 -15.82 -8.56
CA ASP A 149 0.08 -16.47 -7.52
C ASP A 149 0.45 -17.95 -7.42
N TYR A 150 0.55 -18.44 -6.19
CA TYR A 150 1.04 -19.80 -5.91
C TYR A 150 0.24 -20.89 -6.64
N GLU A 151 -1.07 -20.69 -6.80
CA GLU A 151 -1.96 -21.60 -7.51
C GLU A 151 -1.61 -21.67 -9.01
N VAL A 152 -1.43 -20.53 -9.67
CA VAL A 152 -1.10 -20.48 -11.11
C VAL A 152 0.36 -20.87 -11.36
N LYS A 153 1.23 -20.69 -10.36
CA LYS A 153 2.66 -20.96 -10.45
C LYS A 153 2.97 -22.43 -10.67
N GLU A 154 2.21 -23.35 -10.06
CA GLU A 154 2.43 -24.79 -10.28
C GLU A 154 1.97 -25.21 -11.67
N ASP A 155 0.78 -24.76 -12.10
CA ASP A 155 0.27 -25.02 -13.45
C ASP A 155 1.18 -24.47 -14.55
N LEU A 156 1.69 -23.23 -14.39
CA LEU A 156 2.64 -22.64 -15.32
C LEU A 156 3.97 -23.39 -15.36
N LYS A 157 4.40 -23.94 -14.22
CA LYS A 157 5.65 -24.69 -14.12
C LYS A 157 5.50 -26.07 -14.75
N GLU A 158 4.36 -26.71 -14.62
CA GLU A 158 4.01 -27.95 -15.34
C GLU A 158 3.96 -27.69 -16.85
N LEU A 159 3.26 -26.64 -17.28
CA LEU A 159 3.23 -26.25 -18.69
C LEU A 159 4.63 -25.93 -19.24
N GLN A 160 5.45 -25.20 -18.47
CA GLN A 160 6.84 -24.92 -18.82
C GLN A 160 7.64 -26.21 -18.97
N HIS A 161 7.46 -27.16 -18.06
CA HIS A 161 8.12 -28.45 -18.11
C HIS A 161 7.71 -29.24 -19.35
N ASP A 162 6.42 -29.25 -19.69
CA ASP A 162 5.92 -29.94 -20.89
C ASP A 162 6.43 -29.32 -22.19
N ILE A 163 6.45 -27.98 -22.26
CA ILE A 163 7.06 -27.27 -23.39
C ILE A 163 8.54 -27.63 -23.50
N LEU A 164 9.29 -27.60 -22.40
CA LEU A 164 10.73 -27.93 -22.40
C LEU A 164 11.00 -29.37 -22.86
N LEU A 165 10.16 -30.33 -22.47
CA LEU A 165 10.25 -31.72 -22.95
C LEU A 165 10.08 -31.84 -24.47
N VAL A 166 9.23 -31.01 -25.06
CA VAL A 166 8.96 -31.01 -26.51
C VAL A 166 10.04 -30.22 -27.26
N THR A 167 10.51 -29.10 -26.72
CA THR A 167 11.41 -28.17 -27.43
C THR A 167 12.88 -28.52 -27.31
N ASP A 168 13.31 -29.15 -26.19
CA ASP A 168 14.72 -29.43 -25.93
C ASP A 168 14.97 -30.93 -25.71
N SER A 169 15.54 -31.57 -26.75
CA SER A 169 15.84 -33.00 -26.74
C SER A 169 16.86 -33.40 -25.66
N LYS A 170 17.78 -32.50 -25.30
CA LYS A 170 18.77 -32.74 -24.23
C LYS A 170 18.11 -32.76 -22.86
N TYR A 171 17.10 -31.91 -22.65
CA TYR A 171 16.33 -31.89 -21.41
C TYR A 171 15.54 -33.19 -21.24
N ALA A 172 14.84 -33.63 -22.30
CA ALA A 172 14.10 -34.89 -22.31
C ALA A 172 15.02 -36.11 -22.05
N GLU A 173 16.20 -36.15 -22.66
CA GLU A 173 17.17 -37.24 -22.48
C GLU A 173 17.76 -37.28 -21.05
N SER A 174 18.04 -36.11 -20.48
CA SER A 174 18.48 -35.95 -19.09
C SER A 174 17.42 -36.46 -18.10
N LEU A 175 16.15 -36.11 -18.32
CA LEU A 175 15.03 -36.50 -17.48
C LEU A 175 14.82 -38.02 -17.51
N LYS A 176 14.88 -38.63 -18.70
CA LYS A 176 14.84 -40.09 -18.89
C LYS A 176 15.99 -40.79 -18.14
N ARG A 177 17.19 -40.22 -18.17
CA ARG A 177 18.35 -40.76 -17.44
C ARG A 177 18.17 -40.68 -15.92
N GLN A 178 17.58 -39.59 -15.41
CA GLN A 178 17.24 -39.49 -13.98
C GLN A 178 16.19 -40.50 -13.55
N GLN A 179 15.11 -40.68 -14.32
CA GLN A 179 14.07 -41.67 -14.01
C GLN A 179 14.64 -43.09 -13.99
N LEU A 180 15.51 -43.42 -14.95
CA LEU A 180 16.22 -44.71 -14.97
C LEU A 180 17.11 -44.92 -13.73
N LYS A 181 17.77 -43.87 -13.23
CA LYS A 181 18.56 -43.94 -11.98
C LYS A 181 17.68 -44.13 -10.75
N LYS A 182 16.55 -43.41 -10.64
CA LYS A 182 15.57 -43.58 -9.55
C LYS A 182 14.99 -45.00 -9.54
N ASN A 183 14.68 -45.56 -10.71
CA ASN A 183 14.17 -46.92 -10.83
C ASN A 183 15.24 -47.99 -10.54
N LYS A 184 16.51 -47.75 -10.88
CA LYS A 184 17.62 -48.65 -10.51
C LYS A 184 17.86 -48.70 -9.00
N ASN A 185 17.62 -47.60 -8.28
CA ASN A 185 17.75 -47.57 -6.82
C ASN A 185 16.55 -48.24 -6.12
N LYS A 186 15.32 -48.10 -6.65
CA LYS A 186 14.14 -48.83 -6.14
C LYS A 186 14.23 -50.34 -6.35
N LYS A 187 14.85 -50.79 -7.44
CA LYS A 187 15.09 -52.24 -7.70
C LYS A 187 16.08 -52.90 -6.73
N LYS A 188 16.88 -52.12 -5.98
CA LYS A 188 17.76 -52.66 -4.93
C LYS A 188 17.05 -52.86 -3.59
N THR A 189 15.87 -52.28 -3.40
CA THR A 189 15.07 -52.41 -2.17
C THR A 189 13.80 -53.24 -2.37
N SER A 190 13.49 -53.68 -3.60
CA SER A 190 12.28 -54.43 -3.93
C SER A 190 12.56 -55.89 -4.33
N SER A 191 13.53 -56.53 -3.68
CA SER A 191 13.70 -58.00 -3.76
C SER A 191 12.92 -58.72 -2.65
N ILE A 192 11.98 -58.05 -1.99
CA ILE A 192 10.97 -58.70 -1.17
C ILE A 192 9.77 -58.92 -2.10
N LYS A 193 9.59 -60.19 -2.46
CA LYS A 193 8.43 -60.74 -3.15
C LYS A 193 7.15 -60.24 -2.47
N THR A 194 6.21 -59.69 -3.23
CA THR A 194 4.76 -59.99 -3.15
C THR A 194 4.06 -59.15 -4.19
N ASP A 195 3.45 -59.80 -5.18
CA ASP A 195 2.22 -59.35 -5.86
C ASP A 195 1.76 -60.34 -6.95
N SER A 196 2.49 -61.44 -7.17
CA SER A 196 2.02 -62.54 -8.01
C SER A 196 0.96 -63.44 -7.35
N LEU A 197 0.63 -63.26 -6.06
CA LEU A 197 -0.34 -64.10 -5.34
C LEU A 197 -1.76 -63.51 -5.30
N VAL A 198 -1.93 -62.22 -5.59
CA VAL A 198 -3.25 -61.54 -5.51
C VAL A 198 -4.10 -61.74 -6.77
N SER A 199 -3.49 -62.16 -7.90
CA SER A 199 -4.24 -62.34 -9.15
C SER A 199 -5.05 -63.64 -9.22
N GLN A 200 -4.81 -64.62 -8.34
CA GLN A 200 -5.52 -65.91 -8.36
C GLN A 200 -6.82 -65.92 -7.55
N TYR A 201 -7.03 -64.92 -6.68
CA TYR A 201 -8.24 -64.81 -5.86
C TYR A 201 -8.85 -63.42 -5.96
N LYS A 202 -9.37 -63.07 -7.14
CA LYS A 202 -10.25 -61.90 -7.31
C LYS A 202 -11.57 -62.17 -6.57
N GLY A 203 -11.61 -61.87 -5.27
CA GLY A 203 -12.80 -62.07 -4.43
C GLY A 203 -12.52 -62.60 -3.02
N LEU A 204 -11.27 -62.87 -2.64
CA LEU A 204 -10.94 -63.34 -1.29
C LEU A 204 -10.87 -62.20 -0.25
N THR A 205 -10.93 -60.94 -0.67
CA THR A 205 -10.96 -59.78 0.24
C THR A 205 -11.92 -58.64 -0.17
N PRO A 206 -13.22 -58.88 -0.41
CA PRO A 206 -14.23 -57.86 -0.19
C PRO A 206 -15.12 -58.32 0.97
N GLY A 207 -14.65 -58.12 2.21
CA GLY A 207 -15.43 -58.44 3.41
C GLY A 207 -14.66 -59.03 4.60
N LEU A 208 -13.34 -59.22 4.52
CA LEU A 208 -12.56 -59.48 5.73
C LEU A 208 -12.45 -58.18 6.52
N ALA A 209 -12.97 -58.16 7.75
CA ALA A 209 -12.80 -57.05 8.67
C ALA A 209 -11.30 -56.85 8.96
N PRO A 210 -10.81 -55.60 9.06
CA PRO A 210 -9.46 -55.37 9.56
C PRO A 210 -9.36 -55.97 10.96
N VAL A 211 -8.45 -56.94 11.12
CA VAL A 211 -8.17 -57.56 12.41
C VAL A 211 -7.28 -56.59 13.18
N ASP A 212 -7.82 -55.98 14.23
CA ASP A 212 -7.03 -55.18 15.17
C ASP A 212 -6.18 -56.13 16.03
N MET A 213 -4.89 -55.80 16.17
CA MET A 213 -3.92 -56.63 16.91
C MET A 213 -4.21 -56.71 18.42
N GLU A 214 -5.24 -56.03 18.91
CA GLU A 214 -5.59 -55.91 20.33
C GLU A 214 -6.62 -56.96 20.78
N ASP A 215 -7.33 -57.63 19.86
CA ASP A 215 -8.36 -58.63 20.18
C ASP A 215 -7.80 -60.06 20.38
N SER A 216 -6.47 -60.22 20.42
CA SER A 216 -5.83 -61.53 20.64
C SER A 216 -5.21 -61.72 22.03
N ASP A 217 -5.38 -60.74 22.94
CA ASP A 217 -4.85 -60.78 24.32
C ASP A 217 -5.96 -61.00 25.38
N SER A 218 -7.02 -61.74 25.05
CA SER A 218 -7.98 -62.23 26.04
C SER A 218 -7.85 -63.75 26.22
N GLU A 219 -6.77 -64.18 26.88
CA GLU A 219 -6.76 -65.45 27.60
C GLU A 219 -6.82 -65.20 29.11
N GLU A 220 -8.01 -65.50 29.60
CA GLU A 220 -8.49 -65.69 30.96
C GLU A 220 -7.55 -66.62 31.77
N PHE A 221 -6.96 -66.12 32.86
CA PHE A 221 -6.29 -66.95 33.86
C PHE A 221 -6.73 -66.50 35.26
N ASP A 222 -7.65 -67.28 35.81
CA ASP A 222 -8.04 -67.31 37.22
C ASP A 222 -7.86 -68.77 37.66
N ASP A 223 -6.85 -69.06 38.49
CA ASP A 223 -7.04 -69.95 39.65
C ASP A 223 -5.81 -70.06 40.55
N GLU A 224 -6.12 -70.19 41.83
CA GLU A 224 -5.28 -70.14 43.01
C GLU A 224 -4.32 -71.34 43.24
N ASN A 225 -3.39 -71.11 44.17
CA ASN A 225 -2.77 -72.06 45.12
C ASN A 225 -1.71 -73.05 44.62
N GLY A 226 -0.60 -73.10 45.37
CA GLY A 226 0.18 -74.34 45.50
C GLY A 226 1.68 -74.14 45.72
N MET A 227 2.08 -74.12 46.98
CA MET A 227 3.47 -74.28 47.44
C MET A 227 4.14 -75.54 46.84
N ASP A 228 5.39 -75.45 46.39
CA ASP A 228 6.53 -76.13 47.05
C ASP A 228 7.83 -76.01 46.21
N LEU A 229 8.91 -75.62 46.90
CA LEU A 229 10.32 -75.79 46.53
C LEU A 229 10.64 -77.31 46.46
N PRO A 230 11.61 -77.78 45.65
CA PRO A 230 13.02 -77.61 46.01
C PRO A 230 14.01 -77.39 44.86
N ILE A 231 15.08 -76.68 45.25
CA ILE A 231 16.42 -76.70 44.66
C ILE A 231 16.96 -78.12 44.76
N ASP A 232 17.52 -78.66 43.67
CA ASP A 232 18.65 -79.60 43.75
C ASP A 232 19.55 -79.44 42.53
N ASP A 233 20.81 -79.11 42.83
CA ASP A 233 21.98 -79.23 41.99
C ASP A 233 22.12 -80.66 41.46
N TYR A 234 22.37 -80.85 40.17
CA TYR A 234 23.22 -81.95 39.74
C TYR A 234 24.17 -81.51 38.61
N GLN A 235 25.43 -81.73 38.92
CA GLN A 235 26.62 -81.64 38.09
C GLN A 235 26.58 -82.64 36.92
N GLU A 236 27.11 -82.24 35.77
CA GLU A 236 28.34 -82.82 35.19
C GLU A 236 28.99 -81.86 34.19
#